data_AF-A0A090WL65-F1
#
_entry.id   AF-A0A090WL65-F1
#
_cell.length_a   1.000
_cell.length_b   1.000
_cell.length_c   1.000
_cell.angle_alpha   90.00
_cell.angle_beta   90.00
_cell.angle_gamma   90.00
#
_symmetry.space_group_name_H-M   'P 1'
#
loop_
_entity.id
_entity.type
_entity.pdbx_description
1 polymer ?
#
loop_
_entity_poly.entity_id
_entity_poly.type
_entity_poly.pdbx_seq_one_letter_code
_entity_poly.pdbx_strand_id
1 'polypeptide(L)'
;MSGLKHKLYDYLILSGFTENSAKYLNMLALLIALLIAVFIIDYVTRKILVKTFAQFASVSKSNFDDLLVANKVPRNIAHIIPLLVAIRFVPEVFGGFSNF
;
A
#
# COMPACT_ATOMS: atom_id res chain seq x y z
N MET A 1 2.95 7.01 23.54
CA MET A 1 2.49 8.11 22.65
C MET A 1 1.26 7.62 21.89
N SER A 2 0.10 8.20 22.17
CA SER A 2 -1.24 7.73 21.79
C SER A 2 -1.57 7.91 20.30
N GLY A 3 -1.07 7.01 19.45
CA GLY A 3 -1.47 6.90 18.05
C GLY A 3 -2.17 5.58 17.76
N LEU A 4 -2.99 5.51 16.70
CA LEU A 4 -3.63 4.26 16.23
C LEU A 4 -2.62 3.09 16.11
N LYS A 5 -1.38 3.39 15.72
CA LYS A 5 -0.25 2.45 15.57
C LYS A 5 0.31 1.85 16.88
N HIS A 6 -0.15 2.28 18.05
CA HIS A 6 0.26 1.75 19.35
C HIS A 6 -0.90 1.15 20.15
N LYS A 7 -2.14 1.20 19.64
CA LYS A 7 -3.28 0.62 20.35
C LYS A 7 -3.13 -0.89 20.59
N LEU A 8 -2.59 -1.62 19.60
CA LEU A 8 -2.36 -3.05 19.75
C LEU A 8 -1.20 -3.32 20.73
N TYR A 9 -0.15 -2.52 20.69
CA TYR A 9 0.92 -2.57 21.69
C TYR A 9 0.38 -2.40 23.12
N ASP A 10 -0.37 -1.31 23.38
CA ASP A 10 -0.93 -1.01 24.70
C ASP A 10 -1.86 -2.14 25.17
N TYR A 11 -2.68 -2.69 24.27
CA TYR A 11 -3.55 -3.83 24.55
C TYR A 11 -2.75 -5.09 24.96
N LEU A 12 -1.65 -5.39 24.27
CA LEU A 12 -0.81 -6.55 24.57
C LEU A 12 -0.09 -6.39 25.92
N ILE A 13 0.41 -5.18 26.23
CA ILE A 13 1.00 -4.88 27.53
C ILE A 13 -0.02 -5.07 28.66
N LEU A 14 -1.23 -4.52 28.50
CA LEU A 14 -2.32 -4.71 29.48
C LEU A 14 -2.74 -6.17 29.64
N SER A 15 -2.56 -6.98 28.60
CA SER A 15 -2.83 -8.42 28.63
C SER A 15 -1.70 -9.25 29.26
N GLY A 16 -0.62 -8.61 29.75
CA GLY A 16 0.49 -9.26 30.46
C GLY A 16 1.65 -9.72 29.58
N PHE A 17 1.71 -9.30 28.31
CA PHE A 17 2.85 -9.59 27.44
C PHE A 17 4.08 -8.76 27.83
N THR A 18 5.27 -9.32 27.57
CA THR A 18 6.52 -8.55 27.70
C THR A 18 6.59 -7.43 26.66
N GLU A 19 7.34 -6.36 26.95
CA GLU A 19 7.51 -5.24 26.02
C GLU A 19 8.05 -5.66 24.66
N ASN A 20 9.00 -6.60 24.64
CA ASN A 20 9.57 -7.13 23.41
C ASN A 20 8.50 -7.87 22.59
N SER A 21 7.75 -8.79 23.21
CA SER A 21 6.69 -9.52 22.52
C SER A 21 5.62 -8.58 21.96
N ALA A 22 5.16 -7.62 22.78
CA ALA A 22 4.17 -6.63 22.37
C ALA A 22 4.65 -5.78 21.18
N LYS A 23 5.92 -5.36 21.19
CA LYS A 23 6.54 -4.58 20.11
C LYS A 23 6.59 -5.34 18.78
N TYR A 24 7.08 -6.59 18.80
CA TYR A 24 7.15 -7.41 17.58
C TYR A 24 5.77 -7.77 17.02
N LEU A 25 4.80 -8.09 17.89
CA LEU A 25 3.44 -8.40 17.48
C LEU A 25 2.72 -7.18 16.90
N ASN A 26 2.91 -5.99 17.49
CA ASN A 26 2.36 -4.75 16.95
C ASN A 26 2.92 -4.45 15.55
N MET A 27 4.24 -4.58 15.37
CA MET A 27 4.87 -4.41 14.05
C MET A 27 4.36 -5.43 13.03
N LEU A 28 4.24 -6.70 13.40
CA LEU A 28 3.74 -7.74 12.50
C LEU A 28 2.30 -7.46 12.05
N ALA A 29 1.44 -7.03 12.97
CA ALA A 29 0.07 -6.66 12.64
C ALA A 29 0.01 -5.47 11.68
N LEU A 30 0.82 -4.43 11.90
CA LEU A 30 0.92 -3.28 11.00
C LEU A 30 1.47 -3.67 9.63
N LEU A 31 2.45 -4.58 9.57
CA LEU A 31 2.99 -5.11 8.31
C LEU A 31 1.93 -5.86 7.51
N ILE A 32 1.19 -6.76 8.15
CA ILE A 32 0.10 -7.50 7.51
C ILE A 32 -0.98 -6.54 7.00
N ALA A 33 -1.37 -5.56 7.82
CA ALA A 33 -2.33 -4.53 7.41
C ALA A 33 -1.84 -3.72 6.20
N LEU A 34 -0.56 -3.34 6.16
CA LEU A 34 0.03 -2.64 5.04
C LEU A 34 0.04 -3.50 3.77
N LEU A 35 0.42 -4.78 3.85
CA LEU A 35 0.42 -5.68 2.71
C LEU A 35 -0.97 -5.86 2.12
N ILE A 36 -1.99 -6.03 2.97
CA ILE A 36 -3.39 -6.11 2.55
C ILE A 36 -3.81 -4.81 1.86
N ALA A 37 -3.50 -3.65 2.46
CA ALA A 37 -3.83 -2.35 1.88
C ALA A 37 -3.16 -2.13 0.52
N VAL A 38 -1.86 -2.42 0.39
CA VAL A 38 -1.09 -2.31 -0.86
C VAL A 38 -1.68 -3.22 -1.93
N PHE A 39 -2.06 -4.45 -1.60
CA PHE A 39 -2.68 -5.38 -2.54
C PHE A 39 -4.05 -4.89 -3.04
N ILE A 40 -4.87 -4.35 -2.14
CA ILE A 40 -6.16 -3.73 -2.50
C ILE A 40 -5.94 -2.54 -3.42
N ILE A 41 -4.99 -1.66 -3.08
CA ILE A 41 -4.67 -0.47 -3.87
C ILE A 41 -4.14 -0.85 -5.25
N ASP A 42 -3.31 -1.88 -5.36
CA ASP A 42 -2.83 -2.41 -6.64
C ASP A 42 -3.98 -2.88 -7.52
N TYR A 43 -4.87 -3.68 -6.95
CA TYR A 43 -6.04 -4.20 -7.65
C TYR A 43 -6.96 -3.06 -8.14
N VAL A 44 -7.26 -2.10 -7.27
CA VAL A 44 -8.13 -0.96 -7.59
C VAL A 44 -7.49 -0.04 -8.63
N THR A 45 -6.23 0.34 -8.43
CA THR A 45 -5.49 1.23 -9.33
C THR A 45 -5.38 0.65 -10.72
N ARG A 46 -5.03 -0.64 -10.83
CA ARG A 46 -4.97 -1.34 -12.11
C ARG A 46 -6.32 -1.32 -12.83
N LYS A 47 -7.42 -1.56 -12.10
CA LYS A 47 -8.76 -1.58 -12.67
C LYS A 47 -9.19 -0.20 -13.17
N ILE A 48 -8.89 0.85 -12.41
CA ILE A 48 -9.21 2.23 -12.79
C ILE A 48 -8.39 2.64 -14.01
N LEU A 49 -7.06 2.53 -13.95
CA LEU A 49 -6.19 3.01 -15.03
C LEU A 49 -6.46 2.28 -16.36
N VAL A 50 -6.58 0.95 -16.35
CA VAL A 50 -6.84 0.22 -17.60
C VAL A 50 -8.18 0.63 -18.21
N LYS A 51 -9.22 0.81 -17.38
CA LYS A 51 -10.55 1.22 -17.86
C LYS A 51 -10.53 2.64 -18.41
N THR A 52 -9.91 3.59 -17.70
CA THR A 52 -9.86 4.99 -18.15
C THR A 52 -9.08 5.11 -19.44
N PHE A 53 -7.91 4.48 -19.56
CA PHE A 53 -7.09 4.55 -20.78
C PHE A 53 -7.80 3.91 -21.98
N ALA A 54 -8.47 2.76 -21.80
CA ALA A 54 -9.26 2.16 -22.88
C ALA A 54 -10.41 3.06 -23.34
N GLN A 55 -11.09 3.73 -22.40
CA GLN A 55 -12.15 4.68 -22.72
C GLN A 55 -11.61 5.92 -23.44
N PHE A 56 -10.47 6.47 -22.99
CA PHE A 56 -9.83 7.62 -23.65
C PHE A 56 -9.38 7.28 -25.07
N ALA A 57 -8.74 6.12 -25.29
CA ALA A 57 -8.33 5.68 -26.61
C ALA A 57 -9.52 5.57 -27.58
N SER A 58 -10.69 5.09 -27.11
CA SER A 58 -11.88 4.95 -27.95
C SER A 58 -12.52 6.26 -28.41
N VAL A 59 -12.26 7.37 -27.72
CA VAL A 59 -12.82 8.70 -28.02
C VAL A 59 -11.78 9.62 -28.66
N SER A 60 -10.50 9.32 -28.46
CA SER A 60 -9.36 10.08 -28.98
C SER A 60 -9.22 9.91 -30.50
N LYS A 61 -8.79 10.98 -31.19
CA LYS A 61 -8.38 10.93 -32.61
C LYS A 61 -6.88 10.67 -32.78
N SER A 62 -6.14 10.47 -31.69
CA SER A 62 -4.68 10.33 -31.69
C SER A 62 -4.24 8.88 -31.69
N ASN A 63 -3.29 8.52 -32.56
CA ASN A 63 -2.66 7.19 -32.57
C ASN A 63 -1.77 6.93 -31.33
N PHE A 64 -1.43 7.96 -30.56
CA PHE A 64 -0.56 7.81 -29.38
C PHE A 64 -1.21 6.96 -28.29
N ASP A 65 -2.51 7.13 -28.04
CA ASP A 65 -3.21 6.44 -26.96
C ASP A 65 -3.34 4.93 -27.26
N ASP A 66 -3.53 4.58 -28.53
CA ASP A 66 -3.53 3.20 -29.02
C ASP A 66 -2.17 2.52 -28.80
N LEU A 67 -1.07 3.24 -29.03
CA LEU A 67 0.29 2.73 -28.75
C LEU A 67 0.50 2.48 -27.26
N LEU A 68 -0.02 3.33 -26.37
CA LEU A 68 0.07 3.14 -24.92
C LEU A 68 -0.70 1.90 -24.46
N VAL A 69 -1.91 1.71 -24.99
CA VAL A 69 -2.75 0.54 -24.68
C VAL A 69 -2.11 -0.74 -25.22
N ALA A 70 -1.63 -0.74 -26.47
CA ALA A 70 -0.97 -1.89 -27.11
C ALA A 70 0.29 -2.33 -26.33
N ASN A 71 1.08 -1.38 -25.83
CA ASN A 71 2.28 -1.65 -25.03
C ASN A 71 1.99 -1.90 -23.54
N LYS A 72 0.70 -1.99 -23.13
CA LYS A 72 0.28 -2.23 -21.74
C LYS A 72 0.84 -1.20 -20.74
N VAL A 73 1.14 0.01 -21.20
CA VAL A 73 1.70 1.10 -20.39
C VAL A 73 0.81 1.43 -19.18
N PRO A 74 -0.53 1.56 -19.32
CA PRO A 74 -1.40 1.87 -18.18
C PRO A 74 -1.33 0.81 -17.07
N ARG A 75 -1.16 -0.46 -17.46
CA ARG A 75 -1.02 -1.57 -16.51
C ARG A 75 0.32 -1.50 -15.78
N ASN A 76 1.40 -1.18 -16.46
CA ASN A 76 2.73 -1.10 -15.84
C ASN A 76 2.84 0.11 -14.89
N ILE A 77 2.27 1.27 -15.27
CA ILE A 77 2.23 2.47 -14.42
C ILE A 77 1.40 2.23 -13.15
N ALA A 78 0.35 1.41 -13.22
CA ALA A 78 -0.52 1.12 -12.07
C ALA A 78 0.23 0.58 -10.85
N HIS A 79 1.34 -0.15 -11.05
CA HIS A 79 2.15 -0.71 -9.96
C HIS A 79 2.99 0.33 -9.21
N ILE A 80 3.15 1.54 -9.75
CA ILE A 80 3.89 2.63 -9.10
C ILE A 80 3.12 3.15 -7.88
N ILE A 81 1.79 3.25 -7.96
CA ILE A 81 0.98 3.79 -6.85
C ILE A 81 1.07 2.92 -5.58
N PRO A 82 0.89 1.59 -5.65
CA PRO A 82 1.09 0.70 -4.50
C PRO A 82 2.50 0.79 -3.92
N LEU A 83 3.53 0.94 -4.77
CA LEU A 83 4.91 1.10 -4.32
C LEU A 83 5.10 2.39 -3.52
N LEU A 84 4.56 3.52 -3.99
CA LEU A 84 4.62 4.79 -3.27
C LEU A 84 3.92 4.72 -1.92
N VAL A 85 2.77 4.04 -1.86
CA VAL A 85 2.05 3.79 -0.61
C VAL A 85 2.92 2.96 0.33
N ALA A 86 3.49 1.86 -0.14
CA ALA A 86 4.37 1.02 0.68
C ALA A 86 5.51 1.85 1.28
N ILE A 87 6.25 2.60 0.46
CA ILE A 87 7.38 3.45 0.92
C ILE A 87 6.92 4.46 1.96
N ARG A 88 5.74 5.07 1.78
CA ARG A 88 5.21 6.08 2.72
C ARG A 88 4.86 5.49 4.08
N PHE A 89 4.32 4.27 4.13
CA PHE A 89 3.81 3.66 5.36
C PHE A 89 4.79 2.68 6.03
N VAL A 90 5.86 2.30 5.34
CA VAL A 90 6.93 1.47 5.91
C VAL A 90 7.50 2.06 7.23
N PRO A 91 7.81 3.37 7.36
CA PRO A 91 8.24 3.95 8.63
C PRO A 91 7.22 3.82 9.77
N GLU A 92 5.92 3.78 9.46
CA GLU A 92 4.87 3.61 10.46
C GLU A 92 4.84 2.19 11.03
N VAL A 93 5.11 1.18 10.18
CA VAL A 93 5.21 -0.23 10.58
C VAL A 93 6.38 -0.44 11.54
N PHE A 94 7.52 0.20 11.27
CA PHE A 94 8.76 0.02 12.01
C PHE A 94 9.07 1.10 13.04
N GLY A 95 8.18 2.09 13.25
CA GLY A 95 8.45 3.24 14.13
C GLY A 95 8.68 2.90 15.62
N GLY A 96 8.49 1.64 16.03
CA GLY A 96 8.89 1.15 17.35
C GLY A 96 10.36 0.74 17.46
N PHE A 97 11.14 0.76 16.37
CA PHE A 97 12.53 0.30 16.32
C PHE A 97 13.49 1.47 16.08
N SER A 98 14.53 1.57 16.91
CA SER A 98 15.46 2.72 16.92
C SER A 98 16.30 2.90 15.65
N ASN A 99 16.33 1.89 14.78
CA ASN A 99 17.22 1.81 13.61
C ASN A 99 16.46 1.92 12.28
N PHE A 100 15.25 2.49 12.27
CA PHE A 100 14.39 2.54 11.10
C PHE A 100 13.78 3.93 10.88
#